data_AF-A0A2T0TVD7-F1
#
_entry.id   AF-A0A2T0TVD7-F1
#
_cell.length_a   1.000
_cell.length_b   1.000
_cell.length_c   1.000
_cell.angle_alpha   90.00
_cell.angle_beta   90.00
_cell.angle_gamma   90.00
#
_symmetry.space_group_name_H-M   'P 1'
#
loop_
_entity.id
_entity.type
_entity.pdbx_description
1 polymer ?
#
loop_
_entity_poly.entity_id
_entity_poly.type
_entity_poly.pdbx_seq_one_letter_code
_entity_poly.pdbx_strand_id
1 'polypeptide(L)'
;MRLTVIGTLAAGVLLLSACTEAAPSAAPVATPSTPAWALFEGPSGLEVEAEQGARVTLEEQRQAAEDQRRQAEAAAAAARAAAEAAAAEEAAAQAAAEATAAEEATVVEEECIGYGCSPEQDAQINDLEVRCSDGTATVEECFGPGADANGNGIADVNE
;
A
#
# COMPACT_ATOMS: atom_id res chain seq x y z
N MET A 1 47.75 11.07 -4.49
CA MET A 1 48.76 10.91 -5.56
C MET A 1 48.22 10.00 -6.65
N ARG A 2 47.68 10.56 -7.74
CA ARG A 2 47.69 9.94 -9.09
C ARG A 2 47.65 11.10 -10.10
N LEU A 3 48.78 11.32 -10.74
CA LEU A 3 48.99 12.24 -11.86
C LEU A 3 48.87 11.47 -13.18
N THR A 4 48.35 12.17 -14.19
CA THR A 4 48.70 12.15 -15.63
C THR A 4 48.19 11.08 -16.61
N VAL A 5 47.98 11.61 -17.83
CA VAL A 5 47.84 11.01 -19.18
C VAL A 5 46.39 10.59 -19.50
N ILE A 6 45.64 11.23 -20.42
CA ILE A 6 45.90 11.34 -21.87
C ILE A 6 45.34 12.67 -22.40
N GLY A 7 46.23 13.56 -22.85
CA GLY A 7 45.92 14.52 -23.89
C GLY A 7 46.58 14.05 -25.17
N THR A 8 45.81 13.86 -26.24
CA THR A 8 46.23 13.88 -27.66
C THR A 8 45.00 13.64 -28.54
N LEU A 9 44.19 14.66 -28.78
CA LEU A 9 43.22 14.70 -29.89
C LEU A 9 43.15 16.11 -30.50
N ALA A 10 44.30 16.78 -30.59
CA ALA A 10 44.42 18.13 -31.18
C ALA A 10 45.50 18.22 -32.28
N ALA A 11 45.92 17.09 -32.86
CA ALA A 11 47.03 17.06 -33.81
C ALA A 11 46.79 16.07 -34.98
N GLY A 12 45.59 16.08 -35.58
CA GLY A 12 45.23 15.14 -36.65
C GLY A 12 44.67 15.74 -37.94
N VAL A 13 44.56 17.08 -38.08
CA VAL A 13 43.80 17.70 -39.21
C VAL A 13 44.65 18.70 -40.02
N LEU A 14 45.98 18.56 -40.04
CA LEU A 14 46.83 19.50 -40.81
C LEU A 14 47.87 18.79 -41.69
N LEU A 15 47.44 17.83 -42.51
CA LEU A 15 48.28 17.24 -43.56
C LEU A 15 47.44 16.75 -44.74
N LEU A 16 46.94 17.67 -45.57
CA LEU A 16 46.67 17.43 -47.01
C LEU A 16 46.83 18.74 -47.79
N SER A 17 48.10 19.13 -47.97
CA SER A 17 48.55 19.96 -49.08
C SER A 17 49.03 19.03 -50.18
N ALA A 18 48.31 18.94 -51.30
CA ALA A 18 48.91 18.56 -52.58
C ALA A 18 48.02 19.00 -53.77
N CYS A 19 48.58 19.90 -54.56
CA CYS A 19 48.54 19.99 -56.03
C CYS A 19 47.19 19.95 -56.75
N THR A 20 46.82 21.08 -57.37
CA THR A 20 46.25 21.02 -58.73
C THR A 20 46.72 22.23 -59.54
N GLU A 21 47.27 21.91 -60.72
CA GLU A 21 47.76 22.80 -61.78
C GLU A 21 46.85 24.02 -62.06
N ALA A 22 47.46 25.18 -62.28
CA ALA A 22 46.79 26.32 -62.89
C ALA A 22 46.61 26.08 -64.41
N ALA A 23 45.39 25.81 -64.85
CA ALA A 23 45.01 25.81 -66.26
C ALA A 23 44.47 27.19 -66.68
N PRO A 24 44.69 27.64 -67.94
CA PRO A 24 44.32 28.98 -68.39
C PRO A 24 42.81 29.18 -68.51
N SER A 25 42.41 30.41 -68.19
CA SER A 25 41.08 31.01 -68.32
C SER A 25 40.43 30.77 -69.70
N ALA A 26 39.38 29.95 -69.72
CA ALA A 26 38.37 29.98 -70.78
C ALA A 26 37.21 30.90 -70.34
N ALA A 27 36.79 31.80 -71.23
CA ALA A 27 35.69 32.73 -71.00
C ALA A 27 34.37 31.97 -70.69
N PRO A 28 33.52 32.49 -69.80
CA PRO A 28 32.27 31.81 -69.45
C PRO A 28 31.33 31.80 -70.66
N VAL A 29 30.95 30.61 -71.10
CA VAL A 29 29.77 30.40 -71.94
C VAL A 29 28.56 30.81 -71.11
N ALA A 30 27.72 31.71 -71.65
CA ALA A 30 26.49 32.13 -70.98
C ALA A 30 25.62 30.91 -70.65
N THR A 31 25.45 30.64 -69.37
CA THR A 31 24.53 29.63 -68.86
C THR A 31 23.09 30.07 -69.17
N PRO A 32 22.22 29.18 -69.66
CA PRO A 32 20.80 29.48 -69.73
C PRO A 32 20.31 29.85 -68.33
N SER A 33 19.66 31.00 -68.21
CA SER A 33 19.09 31.49 -66.95
C SER A 33 17.89 30.61 -66.59
N THR A 34 18.13 29.51 -65.89
CA THR A 34 17.09 28.76 -65.21
C THR A 34 16.63 29.62 -64.03
N PRO A 35 15.35 30.00 -63.95
CA PRO A 35 14.90 30.81 -62.84
C PRO A 35 14.97 30.00 -61.54
N ALA A 36 15.36 30.64 -60.43
CA ALA A 36 15.63 29.97 -59.16
C ALA A 36 14.45 29.15 -58.58
N TRP A 37 13.22 29.38 -59.05
CA TRP A 37 12.03 28.60 -58.68
C TRP A 37 11.91 27.27 -59.42
N ALA A 38 12.71 27.03 -60.48
CA ALA A 38 12.68 25.80 -61.28
C ALA A 38 13.60 24.69 -60.75
N LEU A 39 14.36 24.94 -59.68
CA LEU A 39 15.16 23.94 -58.96
C LEU A 39 14.40 23.48 -57.72
N PHE A 40 13.24 22.84 -57.92
CA PHE A 40 12.62 22.04 -56.85
C PHE A 40 13.21 20.64 -56.92
N GLU A 41 14.28 20.42 -56.17
CA GLU A 41 14.91 19.11 -56.04
C GLU A 41 14.17 18.37 -54.91
N GLY A 42 13.30 17.44 -55.30
CA GLY A 42 12.57 16.61 -54.35
C GLY A 42 13.50 15.69 -53.56
N PRO A 43 13.02 15.09 -52.47
CA PRO A 43 13.84 14.19 -51.65
C PRO A 43 14.36 13.05 -52.52
N SER A 44 15.63 12.74 -52.36
CA SER A 44 16.23 11.60 -53.05
C SER A 44 15.59 10.29 -52.54
N GLY A 45 15.59 9.24 -53.37
CA GLY A 45 15.03 7.95 -52.96
C GLY A 45 15.61 7.42 -51.63
N LEU A 46 16.90 7.69 -51.38
CA LEU A 46 17.58 7.32 -50.13
C LEU A 46 17.07 8.09 -48.91
N GLU A 47 16.70 9.36 -49.06
CA GLU A 47 16.12 10.15 -47.96
C GLU A 47 14.72 9.65 -47.61
N VAL A 48 13.93 9.25 -48.62
CA VAL A 48 12.60 8.68 -48.41
C VAL A 48 12.69 7.31 -47.70
N GLU A 49 13.64 6.46 -48.09
CA GLU A 49 13.87 5.17 -47.42
C GLU A 49 14.38 5.36 -45.98
N ALA A 50 15.27 6.33 -45.74
CA ALA A 50 15.74 6.67 -44.41
C ALA A 50 14.62 7.20 -43.51
N GLU A 51 13.73 8.04 -44.03
CA GLU A 51 12.58 8.56 -43.28
C GLU A 51 11.60 7.43 -42.93
N GLN A 52 11.34 6.50 -43.85
CA GLN A 52 10.49 5.33 -43.58
C GLN A 52 11.09 4.42 -42.51
N GLY A 53 12.40 4.16 -42.56
CA GLY A 53 13.10 3.38 -41.53
C GLY A 53 13.03 4.04 -40.15
N ALA A 54 13.21 5.36 -40.10
CA ALA A 54 13.09 6.14 -38.86
C ALA A 54 11.67 6.08 -38.27
N ARG A 55 10.63 6.16 -39.12
CA ARG A 55 9.22 6.05 -38.71
C ARG A 55 8.92 4.68 -38.11
N VAL A 56 9.34 3.60 -38.77
CA VAL A 56 9.14 2.23 -38.26
C VAL A 56 9.81 2.06 -36.90
N THR A 57 11.05 2.51 -36.76
CA THR A 57 11.79 2.40 -35.48
C THR A 57 11.09 3.16 -34.35
N LEU A 58 10.50 4.33 -34.66
CA LEU A 58 9.81 5.15 -33.68
C LEU A 58 8.44 4.56 -33.29
N GLU A 59 7.75 3.92 -34.23
CA GLU A 59 6.52 3.17 -33.97
C GLU A 59 6.78 1.94 -33.09
N GLU A 60 7.86 1.20 -33.34
CA GLU A 60 8.30 0.08 -32.50
C GLU A 60 8.61 0.53 -31.07
N GLN A 61 9.33 1.63 -30.91
CA GLN A 61 9.61 2.20 -29.59
C GLN A 61 8.34 2.64 -28.86
N ARG A 62 7.39 3.23 -29.60
CA ARG A 62 6.10 3.63 -29.04
C ARG A 62 5.29 2.42 -28.56
N GLN A 63 5.24 1.35 -29.35
CA GLN A 63 4.57 0.11 -28.95
C GLN A 63 5.23 -0.52 -27.71
N ALA A 64 6.55 -0.60 -27.69
CA ALA A 64 7.28 -1.11 -26.52
C ALA A 64 6.99 -0.30 -25.25
N ALA A 65 6.95 1.04 -25.36
CA ALA A 65 6.60 1.91 -24.24
C ALA A 65 5.14 1.75 -23.79
N GLU A 66 4.20 1.60 -24.72
CA GLU A 66 2.80 1.33 -24.39
C GLU A 66 2.62 -0.01 -23.69
N ASP A 67 3.30 -1.06 -24.15
CA ASP A 67 3.25 -2.39 -23.54
C ASP A 67 3.86 -2.36 -22.13
N GLN A 68 4.97 -1.65 -21.95
CA GLN A 68 5.56 -1.44 -20.62
C GLN A 68 4.60 -0.71 -19.69
N ARG A 69 3.87 0.31 -20.18
CA ARG A 69 2.86 1.02 -19.39
C ARG A 69 1.71 0.08 -18.99
N ARG A 70 1.20 -0.72 -19.92
CA ARG A 70 0.12 -1.71 -19.61
C ARG A 70 0.59 -2.74 -18.58
N GLN A 71 1.84 -3.21 -18.66
CA GLN A 71 2.40 -4.13 -17.67
C GLN A 71 2.51 -3.47 -16.29
N ALA A 72 2.98 -2.22 -16.22
CA ALA A 72 3.07 -1.47 -14.96
C ALA A 72 1.69 -1.23 -14.34
N GLU A 73 0.69 -0.86 -15.16
CA GLU A 73 -0.70 -0.68 -14.72
C GLU A 73 -1.30 -2.00 -14.22
N ALA A 74 -1.08 -3.11 -14.92
CA ALA A 74 -1.53 -4.43 -14.50
C ALA A 74 -0.87 -4.88 -13.18
N ALA A 75 0.43 -4.66 -13.03
CA ALA A 75 1.15 -4.96 -11.79
C ALA A 75 0.65 -4.11 -10.62
N ALA A 76 0.40 -2.81 -10.84
CA ALA A 76 -0.16 -1.92 -9.83
C ALA A 76 -1.58 -2.33 -9.42
N ALA A 77 -2.42 -2.73 -10.39
CA ALA A 77 -3.76 -3.24 -10.12
C ALA A 77 -3.73 -4.54 -9.31
N ALA A 78 -2.84 -5.48 -9.67
CA ALA A 78 -2.66 -6.73 -8.94
C ALA A 78 -2.17 -6.49 -7.51
N ALA A 79 -1.24 -5.56 -7.30
CA ALA A 79 -0.76 -5.20 -5.97
C ALA A 79 -1.88 -4.59 -5.09
N ARG A 80 -2.74 -3.75 -5.66
CA ARG A 80 -3.91 -3.19 -4.95
C ARG A 80 -4.90 -4.28 -4.57
N ALA A 81 -5.24 -5.17 -5.51
CA ALA A 81 -6.14 -6.29 -5.24
C ALA A 81 -5.60 -7.22 -4.13
N ALA A 82 -4.28 -7.49 -4.13
CA ALA A 82 -3.64 -8.28 -3.09
C ALA A 82 -3.70 -7.58 -1.71
N ALA A 83 -3.48 -6.26 -1.67
CA ALA A 83 -3.57 -5.48 -0.43
C ALA A 83 -5.01 -5.44 0.11
N GLU A 84 -6.01 -5.27 -0.76
CA GLU A 84 -7.43 -5.30 -0.38
C GLU A 84 -7.85 -6.68 0.15
N ALA A 85 -7.39 -7.77 -0.47
CA ALA A 85 -7.64 -9.12 0.01
C ALA A 85 -7.01 -9.36 1.40
N ALA A 86 -5.77 -8.94 1.61
CA ALA A 86 -5.10 -9.06 2.91
C ALA A 86 -5.81 -8.25 4.00
N ALA A 87 -6.25 -7.03 3.69
CA ALA A 87 -7.01 -6.21 4.62
C ALA A 87 -8.38 -6.82 4.97
N ALA A 88 -9.05 -7.46 4.01
CA ALA A 88 -10.31 -8.16 4.24
C ALA A 88 -10.12 -9.40 5.14
N GLU A 89 -9.04 -10.16 4.94
CA GLU A 89 -8.69 -11.29 5.81
C GLU A 89 -8.39 -10.85 7.24
N GLU A 90 -7.63 -9.77 7.41
CA GLU A 90 -7.32 -9.21 8.73
C GLU A 90 -8.59 -8.71 9.44
N ALA A 91 -9.46 -8.00 8.73
CA ALA A 91 -10.73 -7.54 9.28
C ALA A 91 -11.65 -8.71 9.68
N ALA A 92 -11.68 -9.78 8.88
CA ALA A 92 -12.44 -10.99 9.22
C ALA A 92 -11.87 -11.70 10.47
N ALA A 93 -10.54 -11.77 10.59
CA ALA A 93 -9.89 -12.34 11.77
C ALA A 93 -10.15 -11.52 13.04
N GLN A 94 -10.11 -10.19 12.94
CA GLN A 94 -10.45 -9.29 14.05
C GLN A 94 -11.91 -9.45 14.47
N ALA A 95 -12.86 -9.47 13.51
CA ALA A 95 -14.27 -9.67 13.81
C ALA A 95 -14.53 -11.03 14.49
N ALA A 96 -13.83 -12.09 14.08
CA ALA A 96 -13.90 -13.40 14.73
C ALA A 96 -13.34 -13.37 16.16
N ALA A 97 -12.21 -12.68 16.38
CA ALA A 97 -11.62 -12.53 17.71
C ALA A 97 -12.54 -11.72 18.65
N GLU A 98 -13.15 -10.64 18.16
CA GLU A 98 -14.11 -9.84 18.92
C GLU A 98 -15.37 -10.64 19.26
N ALA A 99 -15.88 -11.46 18.34
CA ALA A 99 -17.02 -12.33 18.60
C ALA A 99 -16.70 -13.36 19.70
N THR A 100 -15.54 -14.01 19.64
CA THR A 100 -15.09 -14.95 20.70
C THR A 100 -14.92 -14.24 22.04
N ALA A 101 -14.30 -13.04 22.06
CA ALA A 101 -14.13 -12.27 23.29
C ALA A 101 -15.47 -11.83 23.90
N ALA A 102 -16.45 -11.47 23.06
CA ALA A 102 -17.80 -11.16 23.50
C ALA A 102 -18.52 -12.40 24.06
N GLU A 103 -18.37 -13.56 23.42
CA GLU A 103 -18.93 -14.83 23.91
C GLU A 103 -18.32 -15.22 25.27
N GLU A 104 -16.99 -15.15 25.41
CA GLU A 104 -16.31 -15.37 26.69
C GLU A 104 -16.77 -14.38 27.78
N ALA A 105 -16.94 -13.09 27.45
CA ALA A 105 -17.45 -12.10 28.39
C ALA A 105 -18.87 -12.42 28.86
N THR A 106 -19.76 -12.89 27.96
CA THR A 106 -21.11 -13.30 28.33
C THR A 106 -21.14 -14.56 29.18
N VAL A 107 -20.23 -15.52 28.96
CA VAL A 107 -20.11 -16.71 29.80
C VAL A 107 -19.64 -16.34 31.20
N VAL A 108 -18.68 -15.42 31.33
CA VAL A 108 -18.21 -14.92 32.63
C VAL A 108 -19.30 -14.13 33.38
N GLU A 109 -20.12 -13.34 32.67
CA GLU A 109 -21.28 -12.67 33.29
C GLU A 109 -22.40 -13.64 33.67
N GLU A 110 -22.68 -14.67 32.87
CA GLU A 110 -23.77 -15.64 33.14
C GLU A 110 -23.38 -16.68 34.20
N GLU A 111 -22.10 -17.09 34.26
CA GLU A 111 -21.56 -18.00 35.29
C GLU A 111 -21.46 -17.32 36.67
N CYS A 112 -21.62 -15.99 36.73
CA CYS A 112 -21.65 -15.21 37.97
C CYS A 112 -22.99 -14.48 38.22
N ILE A 113 -24.11 -15.12 37.89
CA ILE A 113 -25.43 -14.67 38.37
C ILE A 113 -25.80 -15.50 39.61
N GLY A 114 -25.15 -15.21 40.76
CA GLY A 114 -25.42 -15.89 42.03
C GLY A 114 -24.49 -15.51 43.20
N TYR A 115 -24.84 -15.91 44.42
CA TYR A 115 -23.97 -15.77 45.60
C TYR A 115 -22.80 -16.76 45.52
N GLY A 116 -21.56 -16.28 45.69
CA GLY A 116 -20.35 -17.12 45.79
C GLY A 116 -19.38 -17.09 44.59
N CYS A 117 -19.38 -16.00 43.81
CA CYS A 117 -18.56 -15.92 42.60
C CYS A 117 -17.08 -15.64 42.83
N SER A 118 -16.70 -15.15 44.01
CA SER A 118 -15.29 -14.90 44.34
C SER A 118 -14.93 -15.59 45.65
N PRO A 119 -13.66 -16.03 45.80
CA PRO A 119 -13.17 -16.54 47.08
C PRO A 119 -13.44 -15.58 48.25
N GLU A 120 -13.46 -14.27 48.01
CA GLU A 120 -13.78 -13.25 49.00
C GLU A 120 -15.28 -13.16 49.34
N GLN A 121 -16.18 -13.40 48.36
CA GLN A 121 -17.62 -13.47 48.62
C GLN A 121 -17.99 -14.76 49.36
N ASP A 122 -17.38 -15.89 48.99
CA ASP A 122 -17.56 -17.17 49.70
C ASP A 122 -17.10 -17.07 51.15
N ALA A 123 -15.97 -16.41 51.39
CA ALA A 123 -15.48 -16.17 52.75
C ALA A 123 -16.46 -15.31 53.56
N GLN A 124 -17.12 -14.33 52.94
CA GLN A 124 -18.12 -13.49 53.61
C GLN A 124 -19.42 -14.24 53.90
N ILE A 125 -19.88 -15.08 52.97
CA ILE A 125 -21.07 -15.93 53.17
C ILE A 125 -20.81 -16.93 54.30
N ASN A 126 -19.65 -17.58 54.31
CA ASN A 126 -19.27 -18.54 55.33
C ASN A 126 -19.08 -17.87 56.71
N ASP A 127 -18.44 -16.70 56.78
CA ASP A 127 -18.33 -15.93 58.03
C ASP A 127 -19.71 -15.56 58.58
N LEU A 128 -20.63 -15.14 57.72
CA LEU A 128 -22.00 -14.82 58.12
C LEU A 128 -22.75 -16.07 58.59
N GLU A 129 -22.63 -17.20 57.91
CA GLU A 129 -23.25 -18.48 58.30
C GLU A 129 -22.78 -18.97 59.68
N VAL A 130 -21.48 -18.84 59.96
CA VAL A 130 -20.90 -19.15 61.28
C VAL A 130 -21.46 -18.21 62.34
N ARG A 131 -21.48 -16.90 62.10
CA ARG A 131 -22.01 -15.93 63.08
C ARG A 131 -23.50 -16.10 63.35
N CYS A 132 -24.27 -16.50 62.35
CA CYS A 132 -25.69 -16.84 62.49
C CYS A 132 -25.89 -18.12 63.31
N SER A 133 -25.06 -19.14 63.10
CA SER A 133 -25.08 -20.39 63.86
C SER A 133 -24.66 -20.19 65.32
N ASP A 134 -23.68 -19.33 65.56
CA ASP A 134 -23.16 -18.98 66.89
C ASP A 134 -24.04 -17.94 67.62
N GLY A 135 -25.09 -17.43 66.96
CA GLY A 135 -26.02 -16.44 67.52
C GLY A 135 -25.40 -15.07 67.78
N THR A 136 -24.29 -14.76 67.11
CA THR A 136 -23.55 -13.49 67.26
C THR A 136 -23.92 -12.46 66.19
N ALA A 137 -24.49 -12.91 65.07
CA ALA A 137 -25.12 -12.05 64.07
C ALA A 137 -26.57 -11.74 64.44
N THR A 138 -27.06 -10.58 64.01
CA THR A 138 -28.46 -10.19 64.18
C THR A 138 -29.36 -10.97 63.22
N VAL A 139 -30.64 -11.12 63.59
CA VAL A 139 -31.64 -11.83 62.77
C VAL A 139 -31.80 -11.17 61.38
N GLU A 140 -31.70 -9.84 61.32
CA GLU A 140 -31.75 -9.08 60.06
C GLU A 140 -30.53 -9.33 59.17
N GLU A 141 -29.35 -9.57 59.75
CA GLU A 141 -28.15 -9.92 58.99
C GLU A 141 -28.21 -11.36 58.46
N CYS A 142 -28.83 -12.28 59.20
CA CYS A 142 -28.93 -13.69 58.83
C CYS A 142 -30.05 -13.98 57.82
N PHE A 143 -31.17 -13.25 57.91
CA PHE A 143 -32.39 -13.56 57.15
C PHE A 143 -32.88 -12.39 56.28
N GLY A 144 -32.21 -11.25 56.33
CA GLY A 144 -32.52 -10.06 55.53
C GLY A 144 -33.38 -9.01 56.28
N PRO A 145 -33.50 -7.81 55.70
CA PRO A 145 -34.24 -6.71 56.31
C PRO A 145 -35.72 -7.06 56.47
N GLY A 146 -36.23 -6.92 57.70
CA GLY A 146 -37.61 -7.27 58.06
C GLY A 146 -37.79 -8.69 58.63
N ALA A 147 -36.71 -9.42 58.91
CA ALA A 147 -36.79 -10.70 59.61
C ALA A 147 -37.00 -10.49 61.11
N ASP A 148 -38.08 -11.07 61.67
CA ASP A 148 -38.37 -11.00 63.10
C ASP A 148 -37.69 -12.13 63.89
N ALA A 149 -37.43 -11.89 65.18
CA ALA A 149 -36.81 -12.86 66.08
C ALA A 149 -37.72 -14.08 66.40
N ASN A 150 -38.90 -14.16 65.78
CA ASN A 150 -39.95 -15.10 66.11
C ASN A 150 -39.87 -16.37 65.24
N GLY A 151 -38.93 -16.41 64.27
CA GLY A 151 -38.72 -17.54 63.38
C GLY A 151 -39.76 -17.64 62.27
N ASN A 152 -40.59 -16.61 62.06
CA ASN A 152 -41.65 -16.59 61.06
C ASN A 152 -41.31 -15.76 59.83
N GLY A 153 -40.02 -15.54 59.54
CA GLY A 153 -39.51 -15.21 58.19
C GLY A 153 -39.91 -13.87 57.56
N ILE A 154 -40.93 -13.15 58.03
CA ILE A 154 -41.33 -11.82 57.55
C ILE A 154 -42.04 -11.12 58.70
N ALA A 155 -41.59 -9.92 59.09
CA ALA A 155 -42.35 -9.04 59.97
C ALA A 155 -43.72 -8.80 59.35
N ASP A 156 -44.76 -9.36 59.96
CA ASP A 156 -46.15 -9.14 59.54
C ASP A 156 -46.47 -7.65 59.72
N VAL A 157 -46.49 -6.91 58.61
CA VAL A 157 -46.69 -5.44 58.59
C VAL A 157 -48.17 -5.06 58.82
N ASN A 158 -48.99 -5.97 59.34
CA ASN A 158 -50.38 -5.71 59.67
C ASN A 158 -50.68 -6.14 61.11
N GLU A 159 -50.31 -5.28 62.06
CA GLU A 159 -50.95 -5.21 63.39
C GLU A 159 -52.19 -4.31 63.33
#